data_AF-A0A016W8V8-F1
#
_entry.id   AF-A0A016W8V8-F1
#
_cell.length_a   1.000
_cell.length_b   1.000
_cell.length_c   1.000
_cell.angle_alpha   90.00
_cell.angle_beta   90.00
_cell.angle_gamma   90.00
#
_symmetry.space_group_name_H-M   'P 1'
#
loop_
_entity.id
_entity.type
_entity.pdbx_description
1 polymer ?
#
loop_
_entity_poly.entity_id
_entity_poly.type
_entity_poly.pdbx_seq_one_letter_code
_entity_poly.pdbx_strand_id
1 'polypeptide(L)'
;MDEDLANPSNGRKGKEPTTSCLENNLTLTLDGLHRQVDTAATIRVDWAHMKGDPAFTFGNPEEQVIIVNRILRAASVAKEKIVRLASSYLLANKWYAAQVDSARLSEWSQVQQKTADISEVMPMANEEAKRLSTLIKEIENELQKAEKNVYEAKFHDKTELYKRVAYTLQNRLQEQQQDIHALTLQVRELESKAQAKKTDNGEMTDTMENTTASKQMQLTGLQVQVECETRRVQQVYSGCDDKFEQDHGGQKERSDFERETEECHQRHVSPYHQQVYDDYYHESRRKSTEGPISDPDYFEQMIAEVKTYSEDEPEPMDEDHDLVLENISSDEGDARDNNEEINDETWRRRRLREDLLQMENVLQNFPFRKIGESSRGVESWVKCAFCRRVGQHCSDSSSEVTYGDERYNIVRHGGLCKHCLDQCPPDKCKFKPRRCWYCERIRGIIAEDIMPDDGGHHRALCNVPNARNTLRRRIEDIRRQLNG
;
A
#
# COMPACT_ATOMS: atom_id res chain seq x y z
N MET A 1 -9.26 55.95 -31.40
CA MET A 1 -8.47 54.72 -31.37
C MET A 1 -9.11 53.85 -30.29
N ASP A 2 -10.03 53.04 -30.81
CA ASP A 2 -10.47 51.73 -30.34
C ASP A 2 -11.23 51.64 -29.00
N GLU A 3 -12.42 52.23 -29.01
CA GLU A 3 -13.60 51.73 -28.30
C GLU A 3 -14.23 50.60 -29.14
N ASP A 4 -13.70 49.38 -29.02
CA ASP A 4 -14.36 48.17 -29.55
C ASP A 4 -13.82 46.93 -28.82
N LEU A 5 -14.13 46.82 -27.52
CA LEU A 5 -14.09 45.55 -26.81
C LEU A 5 -15.51 45.00 -26.75
N ALA A 6 -15.76 44.12 -27.72
CA ALA A 6 -17.00 43.44 -27.97
C ALA A 6 -17.58 42.74 -26.73
N ASN A 7 -18.89 42.91 -26.62
CA ASN A 7 -19.79 42.41 -25.60
C ASN A 7 -19.87 40.86 -25.63
N PRO A 8 -19.47 40.14 -24.56
CA PRO A 8 -19.60 38.69 -24.48
C PRO A 8 -21.01 38.31 -24.01
N SER A 9 -22.04 38.67 -24.77
CA SER A 9 -23.45 38.45 -24.39
C SER A 9 -24.17 37.35 -25.18
N ASN A 10 -23.50 36.69 -26.13
CA ASN A 10 -24.13 35.68 -26.98
C ASN A 10 -23.52 34.29 -26.73
N GLY A 11 -24.03 33.55 -25.75
CA GLY A 11 -23.60 32.16 -25.59
C GLY A 11 -24.28 31.30 -24.53
N ARG A 12 -24.96 31.86 -23.53
CA ARG A 12 -25.69 31.05 -22.54
C ARG A 12 -27.11 31.58 -22.34
N LYS A 13 -28.11 30.91 -22.93
CA LYS A 13 -29.54 31.06 -22.59
C LYS A 13 -29.86 30.50 -21.20
N GLY A 14 -28.99 30.74 -20.22
CA GLY A 14 -29.30 30.58 -18.81
C GLY A 14 -30.02 31.83 -18.32
N LYS A 15 -31.01 31.69 -17.43
CA LYS A 15 -31.62 32.84 -16.78
C LYS A 15 -30.52 33.64 -16.08
N GLU A 16 -30.35 34.91 -16.41
CA GLU A 16 -29.42 35.79 -15.70
C GLU A 16 -29.72 35.72 -14.19
N PRO A 17 -28.71 35.51 -13.34
CA PRO A 17 -28.92 35.45 -11.90
C PRO A 17 -29.44 36.80 -11.41
N THR A 18 -30.44 36.76 -10.53
CA THR A 18 -31.00 37.98 -9.95
C THR A 18 -29.95 38.68 -9.07
N THR A 19 -30.03 40.00 -8.99
CA THR A 19 -29.15 40.82 -8.13
C THR A 19 -29.13 40.34 -6.67
N SER A 20 -30.29 40.00 -6.11
CA SER A 20 -30.39 39.42 -4.77
C SER A 20 -29.68 38.06 -4.63
N CYS A 21 -29.64 37.25 -5.69
CA CYS A 21 -28.89 35.99 -5.70
C CYS A 21 -27.38 36.25 -5.61
N LEU A 22 -26.87 37.25 -6.35
CA LEU A 22 -25.47 37.65 -6.33
C LEU A 22 -25.06 38.23 -4.97
N GLU A 23 -25.89 39.09 -4.37
CA GLU A 23 -25.67 39.65 -3.03
C GLU A 23 -25.55 38.53 -1.98
N ASN A 24 -26.49 37.57 -1.99
CA ASN A 24 -26.44 36.42 -1.09
C ASN A 24 -25.20 35.54 -1.32
N ASN A 25 -24.81 35.32 -2.57
CA ASN A 25 -23.60 34.56 -2.90
C ASN A 25 -22.34 35.25 -2.34
N LEU A 26 -22.23 36.56 -2.52
CA LEU A 26 -21.11 37.36 -2.00
C LEU A 26 -21.01 37.26 -0.48
N THR A 27 -22.13 37.41 0.23
CA THR A 27 -22.17 37.26 1.69
C THR A 27 -21.75 35.86 2.13
N LEU A 28 -22.32 34.80 1.52
CA LEU A 28 -22.00 33.42 1.88
C LEU A 28 -20.53 33.06 1.60
N THR A 29 -19.98 33.55 0.48
CA THR A 29 -18.59 33.31 0.11
C THR A 29 -17.64 34.04 1.04
N LEU A 30 -17.95 35.28 1.45
CA LEU A 30 -17.18 36.04 2.43
C LEU A 30 -17.20 35.37 3.81
N ASP A 31 -18.37 34.96 4.29
CA ASP A 31 -18.50 34.23 5.55
C ASP A 31 -17.77 32.87 5.52
N GLY A 32 -17.79 32.21 4.36
CA GLY A 32 -17.01 31.00 4.12
C GLY A 32 -15.51 31.27 4.22
N LEU A 33 -15.05 32.37 3.62
CA LEU A 33 -13.66 32.77 3.62
C LEU A 33 -13.16 33.09 5.03
N HIS A 34 -13.89 33.89 5.82
CA HIS A 34 -13.54 34.17 7.22
C HIS A 34 -13.42 32.88 8.05
N ARG A 35 -14.37 31.95 7.91
CA ARG A 35 -14.30 30.65 8.60
C ARG A 35 -13.07 29.83 8.19
N GLN A 36 -12.65 29.89 6.92
CA GLN A 36 -11.42 29.22 6.50
C GLN A 36 -10.15 29.90 7.04
N VAL A 37 -10.15 31.23 7.17
CA VAL A 37 -9.07 31.97 7.83
C VAL A 37 -8.95 31.57 9.31
N ASP A 38 -10.08 31.46 10.04
CA ASP A 38 -10.08 30.99 11.43
C ASP A 38 -9.60 29.53 11.55
N THR A 39 -9.98 28.68 10.60
CA THR A 39 -9.51 27.29 10.52
C THR A 39 -7.99 27.26 10.29
N ALA A 40 -7.46 28.11 9.41
CA ALA A 40 -6.03 28.22 9.16
C ALA A 40 -5.24 28.71 10.38
N ALA A 41 -5.81 29.64 11.15
CA ALA A 41 -5.25 30.07 12.42
C ALA A 41 -5.19 28.92 13.45
N THR A 42 -6.24 28.10 13.52
CA THR A 42 -6.28 26.91 14.38
C THR A 42 -5.20 25.90 13.99
N ILE A 43 -5.06 25.60 12.69
CA ILE A 43 -4.03 24.68 12.18
C ILE A 43 -2.62 25.15 12.56
N ARG A 44 -2.35 26.46 12.51
CA ARG A 44 -1.06 27.02 12.96
C ARG A 44 -0.81 26.80 14.45
N VAL A 45 -1.83 27.04 15.28
CA VAL A 45 -1.73 26.85 16.73
C VAL A 45 -1.51 25.37 17.05
N ASP A 46 -2.25 24.47 16.40
CA ASP A 46 -2.10 23.03 16.56
C ASP A 46 -0.70 22.56 16.15
N TRP A 47 -0.18 23.05 15.03
CA TRP A 47 1.19 22.77 14.60
C TRP A 47 2.22 23.24 15.63
N ALA A 48 2.10 24.49 16.10
CA ALA A 48 3.02 25.06 17.07
C ALA A 48 3.01 24.28 18.40
N HIS A 49 1.82 23.90 18.87
CA HIS A 49 1.66 23.08 20.07
C HIS A 49 2.30 21.70 19.88
N MET A 50 1.97 21.01 18.78
CA MET A 50 2.50 19.68 18.50
C MET A 50 4.02 19.68 18.37
N LYS A 51 4.59 20.67 17.67
CA LYS A 51 6.04 20.79 17.51
C LYS A 51 6.76 21.04 18.85
N GLY A 52 6.10 21.70 19.79
CA GLY A 52 6.61 21.92 21.14
C GLY A 52 6.37 20.76 22.11
N ASP A 53 5.56 19.78 21.76
CA ASP A 53 5.20 18.66 22.64
C ASP A 53 6.34 17.62 22.72
N PRO A 54 6.91 17.36 23.90
CA PRO A 54 7.89 16.30 24.10
C PRO A 54 7.37 14.92 23.67
N ALA A 55 6.08 14.64 23.85
CA ALA A 55 5.50 13.36 23.46
C ALA A 55 5.55 13.15 21.95
N PHE A 56 5.42 14.23 21.17
CA PHE A 56 5.58 14.17 19.72
C PHE A 56 7.06 14.02 19.35
N THR A 57 7.93 14.90 19.87
CA THR A 57 9.36 14.93 19.48
C THR A 57 10.14 13.67 19.86
N PHE A 58 9.80 13.02 20.99
CA PHE A 58 10.39 11.76 21.42
C PHE A 58 9.51 10.52 21.10
N GLY A 59 8.40 10.71 20.40
CA GLY A 59 7.48 9.64 20.01
C GLY A 59 8.08 8.66 18.99
N ASN A 60 7.35 7.58 18.69
CA ASN A 60 7.75 6.66 17.62
C ASN A 60 7.79 7.42 16.28
N PRO A 61 8.89 7.35 15.50
CA PRO A 61 8.98 8.03 14.21
C PRO A 61 7.86 7.65 13.23
N GLU A 62 7.29 6.43 13.33
CA GLU A 62 6.17 6.00 12.50
C GLU A 62 4.87 6.77 12.84
N GLU A 63 4.63 7.01 14.13
CA GLU A 63 3.51 7.81 14.60
C GLU A 63 3.71 9.28 14.24
N GLN A 64 4.95 9.79 14.33
CA GLN A 64 5.29 11.15 13.90
C GLN A 64 4.92 11.36 12.43
N VAL A 65 5.30 10.46 11.52
CA VAL A 65 4.97 10.53 10.09
C VAL A 65 3.46 10.64 9.86
N ILE A 66 2.65 9.85 10.59
CA ILE A 66 1.18 9.86 10.45
C ILE A 66 0.60 11.20 10.91
N ILE A 67 1.04 11.70 12.07
CA ILE A 67 0.49 12.93 12.64
C ILE A 67 0.90 14.14 11.78
N VAL A 68 2.18 14.22 11.37
CA VAL A 68 2.68 15.29 10.50
C VAL A 68 1.93 15.30 9.17
N ASN A 69 1.74 14.15 8.52
CA ASN A 69 0.97 14.04 7.29
C ASN A 69 -0.48 14.53 7.45
N ARG A 70 -1.12 14.27 8.60
CA ARG A 70 -2.48 14.72 8.86
C ARG A 70 -2.56 16.25 8.91
N ILE A 71 -1.63 16.91 9.60
CA ILE A 71 -1.59 18.38 9.68
C ILE A 71 -1.22 18.98 8.32
N LEU A 72 -0.29 18.36 7.60
CA LEU A 72 0.08 18.76 6.23
C LEU A 72 -1.14 18.81 5.31
N ARG A 73 -1.93 17.73 5.27
CA ARG A 73 -3.16 17.67 4.47
C ARG A 73 -4.17 18.73 4.89
N ALA A 74 -4.37 18.94 6.20
CA ALA A 74 -5.27 19.96 6.70
C ALA A 74 -4.85 21.37 6.26
N ALA A 75 -3.56 21.69 6.35
CA ALA A 75 -2.99 22.97 5.91
C ALA A 75 -3.15 23.18 4.40
N SER A 76 -2.85 22.16 3.59
CA SER A 76 -3.01 22.19 2.13
C SER A 76 -4.45 22.42 1.71
N VAL A 77 -5.40 21.67 2.29
CA VAL A 77 -6.83 21.83 2.00
C VAL A 77 -7.35 23.20 2.44
N ALA A 78 -6.92 23.71 3.59
CA ALA A 78 -7.30 25.05 4.04
C ALA A 78 -6.81 26.13 3.08
N LYS A 79 -5.56 26.05 2.63
CA LYS A 79 -4.99 26.99 1.65
C LYS A 79 -5.78 26.98 0.34
N GLU A 80 -6.06 25.79 -0.20
CA GLU A 80 -6.83 25.63 -1.43
C GLU A 80 -8.24 26.23 -1.32
N LYS A 81 -8.93 25.98 -0.20
CA LYS A 81 -10.26 26.55 0.06
C LYS A 81 -10.23 28.07 0.16
N ILE A 82 -9.24 28.65 0.83
CA ILE A 82 -9.06 30.11 0.92
C ILE A 82 -8.90 30.70 -0.48
N VAL A 83 -8.00 30.13 -1.31
CA VAL A 83 -7.77 30.62 -2.68
C VAL A 83 -9.03 30.49 -3.53
N ARG A 84 -9.72 29.35 -3.47
CA ARG A 84 -10.96 29.12 -4.23
C ARG A 84 -12.05 30.12 -3.83
N LEU A 85 -12.29 30.31 -2.53
CA LEU A 85 -13.31 31.23 -2.03
C LEU A 85 -12.97 32.70 -2.37
N ALA A 86 -11.70 33.10 -2.24
CA ALA A 86 -11.25 34.45 -2.61
C ALA A 86 -11.44 34.72 -4.11
N SER A 87 -11.07 33.78 -4.97
CA SER A 87 -11.29 33.88 -6.42
C SER A 87 -12.77 33.93 -6.76
N SER A 88 -13.59 33.07 -6.13
CA SER A 88 -15.05 33.06 -6.35
C SER A 88 -15.69 34.38 -5.90
N TYR A 89 -15.26 34.92 -4.76
CA TYR A 89 -15.73 36.22 -4.26
C TYR A 89 -15.39 37.34 -5.22
N LEU A 90 -14.15 37.38 -5.72
CA LEU A 90 -13.69 38.39 -6.68
C LEU A 90 -14.49 38.37 -7.98
N LEU A 91 -14.74 37.16 -8.53
CA LEU A 91 -15.52 36.99 -9.76
C LEU A 91 -16.99 37.39 -9.56
N ALA A 92 -17.62 36.92 -8.48
CA ALA A 92 -18.98 37.30 -8.14
C ALA A 92 -19.11 38.81 -7.94
N ASN A 93 -18.11 39.46 -7.33
CA ASN A 93 -18.13 40.89 -7.05
C ASN A 93 -17.99 41.70 -8.35
N LYS A 94 -17.09 41.29 -9.25
CA LYS A 94 -16.97 41.90 -10.58
C LYS A 94 -18.26 41.76 -11.39
N TRP A 95 -18.91 40.60 -11.32
CA TRP A 95 -20.17 40.38 -12.04
C TRP A 95 -21.31 41.21 -11.46
N TYR A 96 -21.40 41.28 -10.13
CA TYR A 96 -22.35 42.14 -9.44
C TYR A 96 -22.16 43.61 -9.82
N ALA A 97 -20.91 44.09 -9.82
CA ALA A 97 -20.59 45.46 -10.21
C ALA A 97 -20.97 45.81 -11.67
N ALA A 98 -20.99 44.82 -12.57
CA ALA A 98 -21.39 45.00 -13.95
C ALA A 98 -22.92 45.05 -14.15
N GLN A 99 -23.70 44.45 -13.24
CA GLN A 99 -25.17 44.36 -13.36
C GLN A 99 -25.93 45.48 -12.61
N VAL A 100 -25.29 46.13 -11.66
CA VAL A 100 -25.96 47.02 -10.70
C VAL A 100 -25.53 48.47 -10.91
N ASP A 101 -26.48 49.41 -10.75
CA ASP A 101 -26.17 50.83 -10.82
C ASP A 101 -25.28 51.30 -9.66
N SER A 102 -24.61 52.44 -9.86
CA SER A 102 -23.69 52.99 -8.86
C SER A 102 -24.36 53.32 -7.52
N ALA A 103 -25.69 53.54 -7.48
CA ALA A 103 -26.41 53.88 -6.26
C ALA A 103 -26.61 52.66 -5.36
N ARG A 104 -27.05 51.54 -5.94
CA ARG A 104 -27.23 50.27 -5.23
C ARG A 104 -25.91 49.60 -4.87
N LEU A 105 -24.85 49.79 -5.68
CA LEU A 105 -23.48 49.43 -5.30
C LEU A 105 -23.04 50.16 -4.02
N SER A 106 -23.34 51.46 -3.90
CA SER A 106 -23.01 52.25 -2.71
C SER A 106 -23.83 51.83 -1.48
N GLU A 107 -25.13 51.58 -1.65
CA GLU A 107 -25.99 51.10 -0.57
C GLU A 107 -25.54 49.72 -0.05
N TRP A 108 -25.27 48.78 -0.96
CA TRP A 108 -24.78 47.46 -0.58
C TRP A 108 -23.40 47.51 0.06
N SER A 109 -22.49 48.35 -0.46
CA SER A 109 -21.18 48.58 0.15
C SER A 109 -21.29 49.15 1.57
N GLN A 110 -22.25 50.04 1.87
CA GLN A 110 -22.49 50.53 3.24
C GLN A 110 -23.03 49.44 4.17
N VAL A 111 -23.84 48.51 3.65
CA VAL A 111 -24.30 47.34 4.42
C VAL A 111 -23.14 46.38 4.69
N GLN A 112 -22.23 46.19 3.72
CA GLN A 112 -21.06 45.32 3.84
C GLN A 112 -19.88 45.96 4.59
N GLN A 113 -19.75 47.29 4.60
CA GLN A 113 -18.71 48.02 5.36
C GLN A 113 -18.84 47.83 6.87
N LYS A 114 -19.99 47.36 7.36
CA LYS A 114 -20.13 46.91 8.75
C LYS A 114 -19.45 45.56 9.02
N THR A 115 -19.00 44.85 8.00
CA THR A 115 -18.46 43.48 8.10
C THR A 115 -17.08 43.27 7.44
N ALA A 116 -16.70 43.96 6.35
CA ALA A 116 -15.31 44.08 5.82
C ALA A 116 -15.28 44.95 4.54
N ASP A 117 -14.21 45.73 4.31
CA ASP A 117 -14.01 46.39 3.00
C ASP A 117 -13.52 45.37 1.96
N ILE A 118 -14.10 45.41 0.75
CA ILE A 118 -13.71 44.57 -0.39
C ILE A 118 -12.21 44.72 -0.70
N SER A 119 -11.67 45.93 -0.49
CA SER A 119 -10.24 46.21 -0.66
C SER A 119 -9.35 45.44 0.33
N GLU A 120 -9.89 45.00 1.46
CA GLU A 120 -9.20 44.27 2.53
C GLU A 120 -9.32 42.74 2.39
N VAL A 121 -10.41 42.25 1.78
CA VAL A 121 -10.69 40.80 1.64
C VAL A 121 -9.60 40.07 0.85
N MET A 122 -9.16 40.62 -0.30
CA MET A 122 -8.14 39.99 -1.13
C MET A 122 -6.74 40.02 -0.50
N PRO A 123 -6.27 41.15 0.08
CA PRO A 123 -5.04 41.17 0.89
C PRO A 123 -5.06 40.16 2.03
N MET A 124 -6.15 40.09 2.80
CA MET A 124 -6.31 39.12 3.90
C MET A 124 -6.15 37.68 3.40
N ALA A 125 -6.89 37.29 2.35
CA ALA A 125 -6.81 35.94 1.79
C ALA A 125 -5.41 35.62 1.25
N ASN A 126 -4.76 36.58 0.58
CA ASN A 126 -3.42 36.41 0.03
C ASN A 126 -2.36 36.29 1.12
N GLU A 127 -2.43 37.13 2.16
CA GLU A 127 -1.55 37.02 3.33
C GLU A 127 -1.72 35.66 4.02
N GLU A 128 -2.96 35.20 4.19
CA GLU A 128 -3.23 33.94 4.86
C GLU A 128 -2.75 32.74 4.03
N ALA A 129 -2.96 32.78 2.71
CA ALA A 129 -2.42 31.78 1.79
C ALA A 129 -0.88 31.75 1.80
N LYS A 130 -0.22 32.90 1.94
CA LYS A 130 1.24 32.99 2.11
C LYS A 130 1.69 32.37 3.43
N ARG A 131 1.01 32.69 4.54
CA ARG A 131 1.30 32.10 5.86
C ARG A 131 1.18 30.57 5.81
N LEU A 132 0.10 30.05 5.24
CA LEU A 132 -0.08 28.60 5.06
C LEU A 132 0.97 27.99 4.13
N SER A 133 1.40 28.69 3.08
CA SER A 133 2.46 28.18 2.19
C SER A 133 3.79 28.04 2.92
N THR A 134 4.15 28.99 3.79
CA THR A 134 5.34 28.88 4.64
C THR A 134 5.22 27.74 5.65
N LEU A 135 4.04 27.61 6.27
CA LEU A 135 3.75 26.52 7.22
C LEU A 135 3.85 25.14 6.56
N ILE A 136 3.25 24.97 5.37
CA ILE A 136 3.29 23.72 4.60
C ILE A 136 4.75 23.30 4.35
N LYS A 137 5.60 24.22 3.89
CA LYS A 137 7.04 23.94 3.70
C LYS A 137 7.74 23.52 4.99
N GLU A 138 7.39 24.13 6.11
CA GLU A 138 7.94 23.73 7.41
C GLU A 138 7.50 22.30 7.79
N ILE A 139 6.22 21.99 7.61
CA ILE A 139 5.66 20.66 7.90
C ILE A 139 6.26 19.59 6.98
N GLU A 140 6.46 19.89 5.70
CA GLU A 140 7.12 19.00 4.73
C GLU A 140 8.56 18.67 5.14
N ASN A 141 9.32 19.67 5.61
CA ASN A 141 10.67 19.45 6.10
C ASN A 141 10.69 18.54 7.34
N GLU A 142 9.74 18.70 8.26
CA GLU A 142 9.62 17.81 9.42
C GLU A 142 9.14 16.41 9.03
N LEU A 143 8.28 16.29 8.01
CA LEU A 143 7.87 15.00 7.47
C LEU A 143 9.07 14.23 6.92
N GLN A 144 9.90 14.88 6.10
CA GLN A 144 11.13 14.27 5.56
C GLN A 144 12.08 13.81 6.67
N LYS A 145 12.22 14.58 7.75
CA LYS A 145 13.02 14.17 8.92
C LYS A 145 12.42 12.94 9.60
N ALA A 146 11.10 12.92 9.82
CA ALA A 146 10.43 11.78 10.45
C ALA A 146 10.56 10.51 9.58
N GLU A 147 10.38 10.63 8.27
CA GLU A 147 10.55 9.52 7.32
C GLU A 147 11.98 8.98 7.31
N LYS A 148 12.98 9.88 7.33
CA LYS A 148 14.38 9.50 7.47
C LYS A 148 14.64 8.74 8.77
N ASN A 149 14.06 9.19 9.89
CA ASN A 149 14.20 8.50 11.17
C ASN A 149 13.57 7.10 11.16
N VAL A 150 12.42 6.91 10.49
CA VAL A 150 11.80 5.57 10.31
C VAL A 150 12.75 4.66 9.53
N TYR A 151 13.36 5.17 8.47
CA TYR A 151 14.28 4.39 7.65
C TYR A 151 15.53 3.97 8.45
N GLU A 152 16.14 4.90 9.18
CA GLU A 152 17.30 4.63 10.03
C GLU A 152 16.96 3.64 11.16
N ALA A 153 15.81 3.77 11.82
CA ALA A 153 15.37 2.84 12.86
C ALA A 153 15.21 1.40 12.34
N LYS A 154 14.59 1.23 11.16
CA LYS A 154 14.44 -0.10 10.52
C LYS A 154 15.78 -0.72 10.14
N PHE A 155 16.74 0.11 9.73
CA PHE A 155 18.08 -0.37 9.42
C PHE A 155 18.78 -0.87 10.68
N HIS A 156 18.73 -0.10 11.77
CA HIS A 156 19.30 -0.50 13.07
C HIS A 156 18.73 -1.83 13.59
N ASP A 157 17.41 -2.04 13.48
CA ASP A 157 16.77 -3.29 13.90
C ASP A 157 17.26 -4.50 13.08
N LYS A 158 17.43 -4.33 11.77
CA LYS A 158 17.99 -5.38 10.91
C LYS A 158 19.44 -5.68 11.27
N THR A 159 20.27 -4.65 11.45
CA THR A 159 21.68 -4.83 11.85
C THR A 159 21.79 -5.54 13.19
N GLU A 160 20.96 -5.21 14.18
CA GLU A 160 20.98 -5.91 15.47
C GLU A 160 20.44 -7.34 15.39
N LEU A 161 19.45 -7.61 14.53
CA LEU A 161 19.02 -8.97 14.25
C LEU A 161 20.18 -9.81 13.66
N TYR A 162 20.91 -9.27 12.68
CA TYR A 162 22.06 -9.95 12.09
C TYR A 162 23.16 -10.20 13.11
N LYS A 163 23.48 -9.23 13.97
CA LYS A 163 24.45 -9.43 15.07
C LYS A 163 24.03 -10.56 16.01
N ARG A 164 22.75 -10.63 16.41
CA ARG A 164 22.25 -11.72 17.27
C ARG A 164 22.31 -13.09 16.59
N VAL A 165 21.97 -13.16 15.31
CA VAL A 165 22.05 -14.40 14.52
C VAL A 165 23.51 -14.84 14.41
N ALA A 166 24.41 -13.93 14.05
CA ALA A 166 25.83 -14.21 13.94
C ALA A 166 26.43 -14.70 15.27
N TYR A 167 26.10 -14.03 16.39
CA TYR A 167 26.50 -14.46 17.73
C TYR A 167 25.99 -15.86 18.08
N THR A 168 24.72 -16.17 17.77
CA THR A 168 24.13 -17.48 18.03
C THR A 168 24.81 -18.59 17.23
N LEU A 169 25.10 -18.33 15.96
CA LEU A 169 25.82 -19.28 15.10
C LEU A 169 27.27 -19.47 15.55
N GLN A 170 27.94 -18.40 15.98
CA GLN A 170 29.31 -18.48 16.49
C GLN A 170 29.39 -19.33 17.77
N ASN A 171 28.42 -19.20 18.67
CA ASN A 171 28.34 -20.05 19.86
C ASN A 171 28.14 -21.53 19.50
N ARG A 172 27.26 -21.84 18.54
CA ARG A 172 27.05 -23.23 18.07
C ARG A 172 28.29 -23.83 17.43
N LEU A 173 29.00 -23.05 16.61
CA LEU A 173 30.28 -23.46 16.04
C LEU A 173 31.31 -23.78 17.12
N GLN A 174 31.37 -22.96 18.17
CA GLN A 174 32.28 -23.20 19.29
C GLN A 174 31.93 -24.49 20.04
N GLU A 175 30.65 -24.77 20.28
CA GLU A 175 30.18 -26.02 20.89
C GLU A 175 30.56 -27.23 20.02
N GLN A 176 30.27 -27.20 18.71
CA GLN A 176 30.61 -28.29 17.80
C GLN A 176 32.12 -28.52 17.71
N GLN A 177 32.93 -27.46 17.75
CA GLN A 177 34.39 -27.58 17.75
C GLN A 177 34.92 -28.27 19.02
N GLN A 178 34.28 -28.02 20.17
CA GLN A 178 34.60 -28.72 21.43
C GLN A 178 34.26 -30.20 21.34
N ASP A 179 33.11 -30.55 20.75
CA ASP A 179 32.69 -31.95 20.55
C ASP A 179 33.64 -32.71 19.61
N ILE A 180 34.05 -32.08 18.49
CA ILE A 180 35.05 -32.63 17.57
C ILE A 180 36.37 -32.90 18.30
N HIS A 181 36.82 -31.95 19.12
CA HIS A 181 38.05 -32.12 19.89
C HIS A 181 37.93 -33.29 20.89
N ALA A 182 36.81 -33.39 21.61
CA ALA A 182 36.54 -34.49 22.54
C ALA A 182 36.50 -35.86 21.83
N LEU A 183 35.83 -35.96 20.68
CA LEU A 183 35.79 -37.19 19.88
C LEU A 183 37.16 -37.56 19.32
N THR A 184 37.94 -36.58 18.86
CA THR A 184 39.31 -36.79 18.36
C THR A 184 40.19 -37.43 19.43
N LEU A 185 40.10 -36.95 20.68
CA LEU A 185 40.80 -37.54 21.81
C LEU A 185 40.37 -38.99 22.06
N GLN A 186 39.06 -39.28 22.02
CA GLN A 186 38.55 -40.64 22.20
C GLN A 186 39.01 -41.62 21.10
N VAL A 187 39.04 -41.17 19.84
CA VAL A 187 39.53 -41.99 18.71
C VAL A 187 41.00 -42.32 18.91
N ARG A 188 41.85 -41.33 19.25
CA ARG A 188 43.27 -41.55 19.51
C ARG A 188 43.51 -42.52 20.68
N GLU A 189 42.69 -42.43 21.73
CA GLU A 189 42.78 -43.38 22.86
C GLU A 189 42.42 -44.81 22.44
N LEU A 190 41.36 -44.99 21.63
CA LEU A 190 40.98 -46.32 21.12
C LEU A 190 42.04 -46.90 20.18
N GLU A 191 42.64 -46.07 19.31
CA GLU A 191 43.72 -46.47 18.41
C GLU A 191 44.95 -46.95 19.18
N SER A 192 45.38 -46.21 20.22
CA SER A 192 46.51 -46.63 21.06
C SER A 192 46.24 -47.93 21.82
N LYS A 193 45.02 -48.12 22.36
CA LYS A 193 44.60 -49.40 22.98
C LYS A 193 44.58 -50.55 21.98
N ALA A 194 44.12 -50.32 20.75
CA ALA A 194 44.13 -51.33 19.70
C ALA A 194 45.56 -51.72 19.31
N GLN A 195 46.47 -50.75 19.21
CA GLN A 195 47.87 -50.98 18.88
C GLN A 195 48.62 -51.76 19.98
N ALA A 196 48.37 -51.44 21.25
CA ALA A 196 48.92 -52.19 22.40
C ALA A 196 48.39 -53.63 22.48
N LYS A 197 47.14 -53.89 22.08
CA LYS A 197 46.59 -55.25 22.02
C LYS A 197 47.13 -56.07 20.85
N LYS A 198 47.39 -55.44 19.70
CA LYS A 198 48.01 -56.10 18.53
C LYS A 198 49.41 -56.63 18.84
N THR A 199 50.12 -56.05 19.81
CA THR A 199 51.43 -56.55 20.27
C THR A 199 51.35 -57.71 21.27
N ASP A 200 50.19 -57.95 21.92
CA ASP A 200 50.08 -58.87 23.05
C ASP A 200 49.30 -60.20 22.78
N ASN A 201 48.41 -60.30 21.78
CA ASN A 201 47.81 -61.59 21.36
C ASN A 201 46.96 -61.47 20.07
N GLY A 202 47.03 -62.48 19.19
CA GLY A 202 46.56 -62.42 17.79
C GLY A 202 45.07 -62.65 17.51
N GLU A 203 44.20 -62.86 18.49
CA GLU A 203 42.78 -63.18 18.25
C GLU A 203 41.84 -62.43 19.20
N MET A 204 41.55 -61.16 18.90
CA MET A 204 40.29 -60.46 19.27
C MET A 204 40.22 -59.07 18.58
N THR A 205 40.12 -59.01 17.25
CA THR A 205 40.28 -57.77 16.45
C THR A 205 38.97 -57.08 16.05
N ASP A 206 37.91 -57.83 15.76
CA ASP A 206 36.81 -57.30 14.95
C ASP A 206 35.87 -56.33 15.69
N THR A 207 35.71 -56.48 17.01
CA THR A 207 34.82 -55.61 17.80
C THR A 207 35.43 -54.23 18.11
N MET A 208 36.75 -54.15 18.32
CA MET A 208 37.42 -52.85 18.50
C MET A 208 37.55 -52.08 17.18
N GLU A 209 37.82 -52.78 16.08
CA GLU A 209 37.90 -52.14 14.75
C GLU A 209 36.55 -51.55 14.32
N ASN A 210 35.44 -52.27 14.56
CA ASN A 210 34.09 -51.75 14.28
C ASN A 210 33.73 -50.53 15.16
N THR A 211 34.15 -50.50 16.42
CA THR A 211 33.88 -49.37 17.32
C THR A 211 34.68 -48.12 16.93
N THR A 212 35.95 -48.29 16.54
CA THR A 212 36.80 -47.20 16.06
C THR A 212 36.28 -46.63 14.73
N ALA A 213 35.90 -47.50 13.78
CA ALA A 213 35.32 -47.08 12.50
C ALA A 213 34.03 -46.29 12.68
N SER A 214 33.15 -46.71 13.62
CA SER A 214 31.92 -45.98 13.93
C SER A 214 32.19 -44.57 14.48
N LYS A 215 33.16 -44.41 15.38
CA LYS A 215 33.54 -43.09 15.92
C LYS A 215 34.25 -42.21 14.90
N GLN A 216 35.08 -42.79 14.03
CA GLN A 216 35.67 -42.05 12.91
C GLN A 216 34.59 -41.51 11.96
N MET A 217 33.56 -42.31 11.66
CA MET A 217 32.44 -41.87 10.82
C MET A 217 31.65 -40.72 11.49
N GLN A 218 31.44 -40.78 12.81
CA GLN A 218 30.83 -39.68 13.57
C GLN A 218 31.70 -38.41 13.56
N LEU A 219 33.02 -38.55 13.71
CA LEU A 219 33.97 -37.43 13.67
C LEU A 219 33.94 -36.73 12.30
N THR A 220 33.96 -37.49 11.21
CA THR A 220 33.86 -36.94 9.85
C THR A 220 32.53 -36.24 9.62
N GLY A 221 31.42 -36.81 10.13
CA GLY A 221 30.10 -36.17 10.04
C GLY A 221 30.05 -34.79 10.73
N LEU A 222 30.61 -34.67 11.93
CA LEU A 222 30.67 -33.40 12.66
C LEU A 222 31.61 -32.38 12.00
N GLN A 223 32.75 -32.82 11.45
CA GLN A 223 33.66 -31.92 10.71
C GLN A 223 32.99 -31.27 9.50
N VAL A 224 32.23 -32.05 8.71
CA VAL A 224 31.46 -31.53 7.57
C VAL A 224 30.38 -30.55 8.03
N GLN A 225 29.74 -30.81 9.17
CA GLN A 225 28.73 -29.92 9.73
C GLN A 225 29.34 -28.57 10.16
N VAL A 226 30.50 -28.58 10.83
CA VAL A 226 31.23 -27.36 11.23
C VAL A 226 31.66 -26.54 10.02
N GLU A 227 32.16 -27.17 8.95
CA GLU A 227 32.51 -26.45 7.72
C GLU A 227 31.29 -25.78 7.07
N CYS A 228 30.13 -26.45 7.09
CA CYS A 228 28.88 -25.90 6.57
C CYS A 228 28.39 -24.70 7.41
N GLU A 229 28.42 -24.82 8.73
CA GLU A 229 28.05 -23.73 9.64
C GLU A 229 29.03 -22.55 9.56
N THR A 230 30.33 -22.82 9.38
CA THR A 230 31.36 -21.79 9.19
C THR A 230 31.10 -20.98 7.93
N ARG A 231 30.76 -21.66 6.82
CA ARG A 231 30.35 -20.99 5.58
C ARG A 231 29.08 -20.15 5.76
N ARG A 232 28.08 -20.64 6.51
CA ARG A 232 26.87 -19.86 6.81
C ARG A 232 27.18 -18.61 7.63
N VAL A 233 28.08 -18.70 8.60
CA VAL A 233 28.51 -17.53 9.39
C VAL A 233 29.22 -16.51 8.50
N GLN A 234 30.16 -16.96 7.67
CA GLN A 234 30.86 -16.08 6.72
C GLN A 234 29.91 -15.38 5.75
N GLN A 235 28.89 -16.09 5.24
CA GLN A 235 27.85 -15.49 4.38
C GLN A 235 27.00 -14.43 5.10
N VAL A 236 26.72 -14.61 6.39
CA VAL A 236 25.99 -13.61 7.18
C VAL A 236 26.84 -12.35 7.36
N TYR A 237 28.14 -12.49 7.60
CA TYR A 237 29.05 -11.34 7.73
C TYR A 237 29.31 -10.64 6.38
N SER A 238 29.59 -11.38 5.30
CA SER A 238 29.83 -10.78 3.98
C SER A 238 28.60 -10.06 3.43
N GLY A 239 27.40 -10.62 3.66
CA GLY A 239 26.15 -9.96 3.28
C GLY A 239 25.80 -8.71 4.10
N CYS A 240 26.46 -8.48 5.24
CA CYS A 240 26.33 -7.24 6.01
C CYS A 240 27.27 -6.14 5.47
N ASP A 241 28.48 -6.50 5.03
CA ASP A 241 29.48 -5.55 4.52
C ASP A 241 29.10 -5.03 3.12
N ASP A 242 28.64 -5.91 2.22
CA ASP A 242 28.27 -5.53 0.84
C ASP A 242 27.08 -4.55 0.78
N LYS A 243 26.16 -4.64 1.76
CA LYS A 243 25.01 -3.72 1.85
C LYS A 243 25.36 -2.39 2.50
N PHE A 244 26.39 -2.36 3.36
CA PHE A 244 26.86 -1.13 3.99
C PHE A 244 27.62 -0.26 2.97
N GLU A 245 28.32 -0.86 2.01
CA GLU A 245 29.03 -0.14 0.94
C GLU A 245 28.11 0.34 -0.21
N GLN A 246 27.00 -0.35 -0.51
CA GLN A 246 26.08 0.07 -1.58
C GLN A 246 25.22 1.29 -1.22
N ASP A 247 24.81 1.45 0.04
CA ASP A 247 23.92 2.56 0.46
C ASP A 247 24.68 3.86 0.83
N HIS A 248 26.00 3.79 1.00
CA HIS A 248 26.86 4.96 1.22
C HIS A 248 27.72 5.21 -0.02
N GLY A 249 27.14 5.89 -1.01
CA GLY A 249 27.80 6.25 -2.27
C GLY A 249 29.20 6.83 -2.10
N GLY A 250 30.20 5.96 -2.25
CA GLY A 250 31.62 6.29 -2.26
C GLY A 250 32.31 5.47 -3.33
N GLN A 251 32.66 6.09 -4.46
CA GLN A 251 33.53 5.48 -5.46
C GLN A 251 34.90 5.17 -4.84
N LYS A 252 35.34 3.90 -4.84
CA LYS A 252 36.67 3.53 -5.37
C LYS A 252 37.01 2.03 -5.36
N GLU A 253 37.65 1.65 -6.46
CA GLU A 253 38.77 0.71 -6.62
C GLU A 253 38.60 -0.71 -6.05
N ARG A 254 37.99 -1.54 -6.90
CA ARG A 254 38.10 -3.00 -6.93
C ARG A 254 39.59 -3.41 -6.91
N SER A 255 40.04 -4.00 -5.81
CA SER A 255 41.38 -4.58 -5.70
C SER A 255 41.36 -6.09 -5.98
N ASP A 256 42.48 -6.61 -6.47
CA ASP A 256 42.73 -7.91 -7.09
C ASP A 256 42.45 -9.18 -6.26
N PHE A 257 41.65 -9.11 -5.19
CA PHE A 257 41.42 -10.24 -4.28
C PHE A 257 40.37 -11.25 -4.77
N GLU A 258 39.54 -10.92 -5.77
CA GLU A 258 38.42 -11.78 -6.24
C GLU A 258 38.83 -12.88 -7.26
N ARG A 259 40.12 -13.05 -7.57
CA ARG A 259 40.56 -13.95 -8.66
C ARG A 259 41.05 -15.33 -8.21
N GLU A 260 41.13 -15.63 -6.92
CA GLU A 260 41.67 -16.91 -6.42
C GLU A 260 40.62 -17.96 -6.00
N THR A 261 39.31 -17.70 -6.15
CA THR A 261 38.27 -18.64 -5.69
C THR A 261 37.64 -19.53 -6.77
N GLU A 262 38.06 -19.45 -8.04
CA GLU A 262 37.47 -20.27 -9.13
C GLU A 262 38.25 -21.56 -9.47
N GLU A 263 39.39 -21.84 -8.83
CA GLU A 263 40.26 -22.96 -9.22
C GLU A 263 40.13 -24.23 -8.37
N CYS A 264 39.00 -24.45 -7.67
CA CYS A 264 38.75 -25.65 -6.86
C CYS A 264 37.47 -26.41 -7.22
N HIS A 265 37.20 -26.63 -8.52
CA HIS A 265 36.04 -27.40 -8.99
C HIS A 265 36.36 -28.72 -9.69
N GLN A 266 37.56 -29.27 -9.49
CA GLN A 266 37.89 -30.60 -10.02
C GLN A 266 38.61 -31.48 -9.01
N ARG A 267 37.88 -32.02 -8.03
CA ARG A 267 38.20 -33.33 -7.44
C ARG A 267 36.94 -34.16 -7.23
N HIS A 268 37.04 -35.41 -7.66
CA HIS A 268 35.99 -36.38 -7.90
C HIS A 268 35.04 -36.63 -6.73
N VAL A 269 33.74 -36.41 -6.95
CA VAL A 269 32.65 -37.04 -6.20
C VAL A 269 32.20 -38.28 -6.98
N SER A 270 32.06 -39.40 -6.26
CA SER A 270 31.68 -40.70 -6.81
C SER A 270 30.28 -40.67 -7.45
N PRO A 271 30.07 -41.27 -8.65
CA PRO A 271 28.80 -41.20 -9.39
C PRO A 271 27.57 -41.78 -8.66
N TYR A 272 27.76 -42.55 -7.59
CA TYR A 272 26.67 -43.24 -6.89
C TYR A 272 25.95 -42.38 -5.83
N HIS A 273 26.43 -41.18 -5.52
CA HIS A 273 25.81 -40.31 -4.50
C HIS A 273 24.96 -39.17 -5.08
N GLN A 274 25.03 -38.93 -6.39
CA GLN A 274 24.28 -37.87 -7.08
C GLN A 274 22.80 -38.27 -7.32
N GLN A 275 22.53 -39.56 -7.60
CA GLN A 275 21.17 -40.04 -7.92
C GLN A 275 20.20 -40.02 -6.74
N VAL A 276 20.68 -40.20 -5.50
CA VAL A 276 19.81 -40.15 -4.31
C VAL A 276 19.49 -38.70 -3.90
N TYR A 277 20.32 -37.74 -4.30
CA TYR A 277 20.13 -36.31 -4.01
C TYR A 277 19.19 -35.62 -5.01
N ASP A 278 19.23 -36.02 -6.29
CA ASP A 278 18.42 -35.39 -7.34
C ASP A 278 16.95 -35.83 -7.31
N ASP A 279 16.65 -37.08 -6.93
CA ASP A 279 15.26 -37.57 -6.83
C ASP A 279 14.48 -36.93 -5.65
N TYR A 280 15.16 -36.52 -4.57
CA TYR A 280 14.51 -35.85 -3.43
C TYR A 280 14.14 -34.38 -3.71
N TYR A 281 14.83 -33.72 -4.66
CA TYR A 281 14.62 -32.29 -4.96
C TYR A 281 13.63 -32.05 -6.11
N HIS A 282 13.46 -32.99 -7.04
CA HIS A 282 12.58 -32.80 -8.20
C HIS A 282 11.08 -32.98 -7.91
N GLU A 283 10.72 -33.63 -6.80
CA GLU A 283 9.30 -33.85 -6.45
C GLU A 283 8.67 -32.65 -5.71
N SER A 284 9.49 -31.80 -5.07
CA SER A 284 9.02 -30.58 -4.39
C SER A 284 8.81 -29.38 -5.33
N ARG A 285 9.30 -29.43 -6.58
CA ARG A 285 9.31 -28.29 -7.51
C ARG A 285 8.13 -28.27 -8.52
N ARG A 286 7.16 -29.18 -8.40
CA ARG A 286 5.96 -29.24 -9.27
C ARG A 286 4.67 -28.68 -8.65
N LYS A 287 4.71 -28.09 -7.47
CA LYS A 287 3.62 -27.25 -6.93
C LYS A 287 4.22 -25.92 -6.45
N SER A 288 3.56 -24.81 -6.82
CA SER A 288 3.88 -23.42 -6.47
C SER A 288 4.69 -22.63 -7.52
N THR A 289 4.07 -22.35 -8.67
CA THR A 289 4.36 -21.14 -9.43
C THR A 289 3.52 -20.00 -8.87
N GLU A 290 4.03 -19.33 -7.84
CA GLU A 290 3.80 -17.93 -7.46
C GLU A 290 4.54 -17.73 -6.12
N GLY A 291 5.79 -17.27 -6.23
CA GLY A 291 6.57 -16.92 -5.04
C GLY A 291 5.99 -15.69 -4.35
N PRO A 292 6.21 -15.53 -3.03
CA PRO A 292 5.84 -14.31 -2.33
C PRO A 292 6.57 -13.12 -2.97
N ILE A 293 5.81 -12.07 -3.30
CA ILE A 293 6.35 -10.78 -3.74
C ILE A 293 7.38 -10.33 -2.70
N SER A 294 8.57 -9.95 -3.16
CA SER A 294 9.66 -9.48 -2.31
C SER A 294 9.24 -8.15 -1.67
N ASP A 295 9.49 -7.97 -0.37
CA ASP A 295 9.17 -6.74 0.38
C ASP A 295 9.62 -5.42 -0.32
N PRO A 296 10.74 -5.35 -1.07
CA PRO A 296 11.11 -4.16 -1.85
C PRO A 296 10.10 -3.83 -2.96
N ASP A 297 9.59 -4.84 -3.68
CA ASP A 297 8.61 -4.65 -4.77
C ASP A 297 7.26 -4.18 -4.22
N TYR A 298 6.90 -4.64 -3.01
CA TYR A 298 5.71 -4.16 -2.28
C TYR A 298 5.84 -2.70 -1.84
N PHE A 299 7.04 -2.27 -1.41
CA PHE A 299 7.30 -0.88 -1.02
C PHE A 299 7.36 0.06 -2.23
N GLU A 300 7.99 -0.34 -3.34
CA GLU A 300 7.97 0.46 -4.58
C GLU A 300 6.55 0.61 -5.12
N GLN A 301 5.72 -0.43 -5.02
CA GLN A 301 4.31 -0.37 -5.39
C GLN A 301 3.51 0.61 -4.51
N MET A 302 3.74 0.65 -3.19
CA MET A 302 3.11 1.65 -2.31
C MET A 302 3.58 3.09 -2.59
N ILE A 303 4.85 3.30 -2.93
CA ILE A 303 5.38 4.64 -3.26
C ILE A 303 4.81 5.13 -4.59
N ALA A 304 4.66 4.24 -5.58
CA ALA A 304 4.01 4.56 -6.85
C ALA A 304 2.52 4.92 -6.65
N GLU A 305 1.81 4.17 -5.80
CA GLU A 305 0.41 4.44 -5.46
C GLU A 305 0.20 5.79 -4.74
N VAL A 306 1.17 6.30 -3.98
CA VAL A 306 1.03 7.61 -3.30
C VAL A 306 1.35 8.78 -4.24
N LYS A 307 2.25 8.60 -5.22
CA LYS A 307 2.59 9.64 -6.21
C LYS A 307 1.49 9.89 -7.24
N THR A 308 0.65 8.89 -7.54
CA THR A 308 -0.44 9.05 -8.53
C THR A 308 -1.66 9.82 -8.01
N TYR A 309 -1.73 10.16 -6.72
CA TYR A 309 -2.82 10.97 -6.15
C TYR A 309 -2.46 12.47 -5.94
N SER A 310 -1.25 12.90 -6.32
CA SER A 310 -0.79 14.28 -6.09
C SER A 310 -0.74 15.18 -7.34
N GLU A 311 -1.16 14.67 -8.51
CA GLU A 311 -1.24 15.43 -9.76
C GLU A 311 -2.62 15.30 -10.41
N ASP A 312 -3.70 15.41 -9.63
CA ASP A 312 -5.00 15.76 -10.19
C ASP A 312 -5.02 17.29 -10.37
N GLU A 313 -4.43 17.76 -11.47
CA GLU A 313 -4.78 19.06 -12.02
C GLU A 313 -6.30 19.10 -12.24
N PRO A 314 -6.98 20.21 -11.89
CA PRO A 314 -8.38 20.36 -12.22
C PRO A 314 -8.54 20.38 -13.74
N GLU A 315 -9.26 19.41 -14.30
CA GLU A 315 -9.65 19.42 -15.71
C GLU A 315 -10.25 20.78 -16.09
N PRO A 316 -9.73 21.44 -17.14
CA PRO A 316 -10.32 22.66 -17.64
C PRO A 316 -11.69 22.32 -18.21
N MET A 317 -12.74 22.92 -17.64
CA MET A 317 -14.09 22.84 -18.20
C MET A 317 -14.08 23.31 -19.65
N ASP A 318 -14.63 22.47 -20.53
CA ASP A 318 -14.87 22.75 -21.93
C ASP A 318 -15.62 24.09 -22.12
N GLU A 319 -14.94 25.06 -22.74
CA GLU A 319 -15.55 26.18 -23.43
C GLU A 319 -15.04 26.20 -24.89
N ASP A 320 -15.91 25.75 -25.80
CA ASP A 320 -15.74 25.91 -27.24
C ASP A 320 -15.68 27.39 -27.62
N HIS A 321 -14.56 27.85 -28.20
CA HIS A 321 -14.46 28.23 -29.63
C HIS A 321 -13.13 28.92 -29.97
N ASP A 322 -12.55 28.44 -31.08
CA ASP A 322 -11.87 29.14 -32.17
C ASP A 322 -10.96 30.35 -31.90
N LEU A 323 -9.72 30.28 -32.43
CA LEU A 323 -9.33 31.01 -33.65
C LEU A 323 -7.96 30.52 -34.18
N VAL A 324 -8.01 29.90 -35.38
CA VAL A 324 -7.15 30.13 -36.56
C VAL A 324 -5.62 29.92 -36.44
N LEU A 325 -5.11 28.93 -37.19
CA LEU A 325 -4.17 29.19 -38.31
C LEU A 325 -3.97 27.94 -39.21
N GLU A 326 -4.57 28.04 -40.40
CA GLU A 326 -4.03 27.70 -41.73
C GLU A 326 -3.28 26.37 -41.95
N ASN A 327 -3.96 25.44 -42.63
CA ASN A 327 -3.68 25.07 -44.03
C ASN A 327 -4.35 23.72 -44.31
N ILE A 328 -5.32 23.66 -45.23
CA ILE A 328 -5.44 22.61 -46.25
C ILE A 328 -6.43 23.10 -47.31
N SER A 329 -5.99 22.88 -48.54
CA SER A 329 -6.56 23.27 -49.81
C SER A 329 -8.01 22.85 -50.00
N SER A 330 -8.75 23.77 -50.62
CA SER A 330 -10.01 23.56 -51.34
C SER A 330 -9.91 22.38 -52.31
N ASP A 331 -10.77 21.37 -52.13
CA ASP A 331 -11.40 20.66 -53.24
C ASP A 331 -12.76 20.12 -52.78
N GLU A 332 -13.82 20.54 -53.46
CA GLU A 332 -15.20 20.18 -53.17
C GLU A 332 -15.52 18.80 -53.78
N GLY A 333 -15.91 17.84 -52.94
CA GLY A 333 -16.39 16.55 -53.38
C GLY A 333 -17.10 15.79 -52.27
N ASP A 334 -18.43 15.87 -52.26
CA ASP A 334 -19.40 14.90 -51.73
C ASP A 334 -18.87 13.85 -50.72
N ALA A 335 -18.85 14.21 -49.43
CA ALA A 335 -18.69 13.24 -48.33
C ALA A 335 -19.46 13.71 -47.08
N ARG A 336 -20.78 13.86 -47.20
CA ARG A 336 -21.67 14.02 -46.05
C ARG A 336 -22.28 12.66 -45.69
N ASP A 337 -21.66 11.95 -44.75
CA ASP A 337 -22.36 11.12 -43.74
C ASP A 337 -21.45 10.38 -42.74
N ASN A 338 -20.12 10.36 -42.91
CA ASN A 338 -19.24 9.51 -42.06
C ASN A 338 -18.66 10.17 -40.80
N ASN A 339 -19.03 11.42 -40.46
CA ASN A 339 -18.35 12.17 -39.39
C ASN A 339 -19.00 12.02 -37.99
N GLU A 340 -20.27 11.60 -37.91
CA GLU A 340 -20.93 11.34 -36.61
C GLU A 340 -20.50 10.00 -35.99
N GLU A 341 -20.23 8.97 -36.80
CA GLU A 341 -19.86 7.64 -36.33
C GLU A 341 -18.43 7.59 -35.75
N ILE A 342 -17.53 8.45 -36.24
CA ILE A 342 -16.15 8.58 -35.73
C ILE A 342 -16.13 9.19 -34.32
N ASN A 343 -17.07 10.08 -34.01
CA ASN A 343 -17.19 10.68 -32.67
C ASN A 343 -17.74 9.67 -31.64
N ASP A 344 -18.71 8.84 -32.03
CA ASP A 344 -19.29 7.84 -31.11
C ASP A 344 -18.28 6.75 -30.70
N GLU A 345 -17.48 6.25 -31.64
CA GLU A 345 -16.46 5.24 -31.34
C GLU A 345 -15.32 5.78 -30.47
N THR A 346 -14.93 7.04 -30.65
CA THR A 346 -13.92 7.69 -29.80
C THR A 346 -14.43 7.89 -28.37
N TRP A 347 -15.69 8.31 -28.19
CA TRP A 347 -16.33 8.38 -26.87
C TRP A 347 -16.46 7.02 -26.20
N ARG A 348 -16.86 5.99 -26.97
CA ARG A 348 -16.96 4.61 -26.48
C ARG A 348 -15.60 4.10 -25.97
N ARG A 349 -14.53 4.29 -26.75
CA ARG A 349 -13.16 3.89 -26.32
C ARG A 349 -12.68 4.67 -25.10
N ARG A 350 -13.00 5.97 -24.99
CA ARG A 350 -12.69 6.76 -23.78
C ARG A 350 -13.37 6.18 -22.54
N ARG A 351 -14.68 5.89 -22.62
CA ARG A 351 -15.43 5.28 -21.51
C ARG A 351 -14.89 3.90 -21.14
N LEU A 352 -14.57 3.05 -22.11
CA LEU A 352 -13.98 1.74 -21.85
C LEU A 352 -12.61 1.82 -21.14
N ARG A 353 -11.77 2.82 -21.48
CA ARG A 353 -10.50 3.04 -20.77
C ARG A 353 -10.72 3.50 -19.33
N GLU A 354 -11.69 4.38 -19.11
CA GLU A 354 -12.07 4.83 -17.77
C GLU A 354 -12.60 3.65 -16.92
N ASP A 355 -13.53 2.86 -17.48
CA ASP A 355 -14.05 1.66 -16.82
C ASP A 355 -12.94 0.64 -16.50
N LEU A 356 -11.95 0.50 -17.40
CA LEU A 356 -10.78 -0.36 -17.18
C LEU A 356 -9.96 0.11 -15.97
N LEU A 357 -9.61 1.39 -15.93
CA LEU A 357 -8.85 1.99 -14.82
C LEU A 357 -9.62 1.87 -13.50
N GLN A 358 -10.92 2.19 -13.51
CA GLN A 358 -11.77 2.03 -12.33
C GLN A 358 -11.82 0.57 -11.86
N MET A 359 -11.98 -0.40 -12.77
CA MET A 359 -12.03 -1.81 -12.40
C MET A 359 -10.68 -2.36 -11.90
N GLU A 360 -9.56 -1.92 -12.47
CA GLU A 360 -8.23 -2.28 -11.99
C GLU A 360 -7.98 -1.73 -10.57
N ASN A 361 -8.36 -0.47 -10.33
CA ASN A 361 -8.30 0.14 -9.00
C ASN A 361 -9.20 -0.63 -7.99
N VAL A 362 -10.42 -0.98 -8.39
CA VAL A 362 -11.32 -1.79 -7.56
C VAL A 362 -10.70 -3.15 -7.24
N LEU A 363 -10.04 -3.81 -8.20
CA LEU A 363 -9.41 -5.12 -7.98
C LEU A 363 -8.25 -5.04 -6.97
N GLN A 364 -7.44 -3.96 -7.02
CA GLN A 364 -6.35 -3.73 -6.07
C GLN A 364 -6.88 -3.49 -4.65
N ASN A 365 -7.92 -2.66 -4.53
CA ASN A 365 -8.50 -2.25 -3.24
C ASN A 365 -9.65 -3.15 -2.76
N PHE A 366 -9.91 -4.26 -3.46
CA PHE A 366 -11.08 -5.09 -3.22
C PHE A 366 -11.03 -5.77 -1.84
N PRO A 367 -12.13 -5.81 -1.09
CA PRO A 367 -12.12 -6.33 0.27
C PRO A 367 -12.13 -7.87 0.29
N PHE A 368 -10.99 -8.48 -0.02
CA PHE A 368 -10.84 -9.93 -0.03
C PHE A 368 -10.92 -10.52 1.38
N ARG A 369 -11.47 -11.74 1.45
CA ARG A 369 -11.61 -12.50 2.69
C ARG A 369 -10.26 -13.12 3.04
N LYS A 370 -9.77 -12.84 4.24
CA LYS A 370 -8.58 -13.51 4.78
C LYS A 370 -8.96 -14.92 5.24
N ILE A 371 -8.57 -15.91 4.45
CA ILE A 371 -8.73 -17.33 4.77
C ILE A 371 -7.45 -17.80 5.46
N GLY A 372 -7.58 -18.45 6.61
CA GLY A 372 -6.44 -18.97 7.35
C GLY A 372 -6.86 -20.02 8.38
N GLU A 373 -5.98 -20.99 8.63
CA GLU A 373 -6.25 -22.10 9.58
C GLU A 373 -6.30 -21.62 11.04
N SER A 374 -5.54 -20.56 11.34
CA SER A 374 -5.58 -19.85 12.62
C SER A 374 -5.69 -18.35 12.41
N SER A 375 -6.43 -17.68 13.28
CA SER A 375 -6.50 -16.21 13.34
C SER A 375 -5.92 -15.77 14.68
N ARG A 376 -4.84 -14.96 14.66
CA ARG A 376 -4.27 -14.39 15.89
C ARG A 376 -5.35 -13.59 16.63
N GLY A 377 -5.51 -13.83 17.93
CA GLY A 377 -6.43 -13.09 18.79
C GLY A 377 -7.88 -13.58 18.80
N VAL A 378 -8.19 -14.77 18.25
CA VAL A 378 -9.53 -15.37 18.42
C VAL A 378 -9.63 -15.98 19.81
N GLU A 379 -10.69 -15.62 20.54
CA GLU A 379 -10.96 -16.14 21.87
C GLU A 379 -11.23 -17.65 21.82
N SER A 380 -10.75 -18.38 22.83
CA SER A 380 -10.79 -19.84 22.87
C SER A 380 -12.20 -20.45 22.86
N TRP A 381 -13.24 -19.68 23.17
CA TRP A 381 -14.64 -20.13 23.16
C TRP A 381 -15.38 -19.83 21.84
N VAL A 382 -14.79 -19.07 20.91
CA VAL A 382 -15.46 -18.71 19.66
C VAL A 382 -15.59 -19.95 18.78
N LYS A 383 -16.83 -20.37 18.51
CA LYS A 383 -17.14 -21.50 17.63
C LYS A 383 -17.43 -21.02 16.21
N CYS A 384 -16.72 -21.57 15.23
CA CYS A 384 -17.03 -21.31 13.83
C CYS A 384 -18.43 -21.86 13.48
N ALA A 385 -19.26 -21.02 12.87
CA ALA A 385 -20.63 -21.40 12.48
C ALA A 385 -20.67 -22.47 11.38
N PHE A 386 -19.58 -22.60 10.60
CA PHE A 386 -19.51 -23.45 9.42
C PHE A 386 -18.85 -24.80 9.74
N CYS A 387 -17.55 -24.81 10.09
CA CYS A 387 -16.80 -26.04 10.38
C CYS A 387 -16.92 -26.54 11.83
N ARG A 388 -17.57 -25.77 12.72
CA ARG A 388 -17.77 -26.10 14.15
C ARG A 388 -16.50 -26.19 15.01
N ARG A 389 -15.30 -25.93 14.47
CA ARG A 389 -14.07 -25.80 15.26
C ARG A 389 -14.16 -24.61 16.22
N VAL A 390 -13.52 -24.75 17.39
CA VAL A 390 -13.60 -23.80 18.50
C VAL A 390 -12.23 -23.17 18.72
N GLY A 391 -12.17 -21.84 18.89
CA GLY A 391 -10.96 -21.09 19.22
C GLY A 391 -9.88 -20.99 18.12
N GLN A 392 -10.08 -21.61 16.95
CA GLN A 392 -9.08 -21.60 15.88
C GLN A 392 -9.21 -20.38 14.96
N HIS A 393 -10.43 -20.05 14.52
CA HIS A 393 -10.69 -18.95 13.60
C HIS A 393 -12.11 -18.39 13.77
N CYS A 394 -12.30 -17.14 13.38
CA CYS A 394 -13.63 -16.55 13.24
C CYS A 394 -14.39 -17.19 12.08
N SER A 395 -15.72 -17.30 12.15
CA SER A 395 -16.55 -17.83 11.05
C SER A 395 -16.22 -17.19 9.70
N ASP A 396 -15.96 -15.89 9.69
CA ASP A 396 -15.58 -15.11 8.50
C ASP A 396 -14.33 -15.66 7.78
N SER A 397 -13.38 -16.24 8.51
CA SER A 397 -12.07 -16.71 8.03
C SER A 397 -11.97 -18.22 7.82
N SER A 398 -13.10 -18.94 7.84
CA SER A 398 -13.08 -20.41 7.72
C SER A 398 -12.41 -20.90 6.43
N SER A 399 -11.43 -21.80 6.56
CA SER A 399 -10.70 -22.44 5.46
C SER A 399 -11.40 -23.67 4.89
N GLU A 400 -12.28 -24.32 5.66
CA GLU A 400 -13.03 -25.49 5.20
C GLU A 400 -14.20 -25.11 4.29
N VAL A 401 -14.86 -23.99 4.59
CA VAL A 401 -16.02 -23.51 3.83
C VAL A 401 -15.71 -22.09 3.36
N THR A 402 -15.32 -21.94 2.10
CA THR A 402 -14.79 -20.66 1.57
C THR A 402 -15.84 -19.86 0.80
N TYR A 403 -16.75 -20.53 0.11
CA TYR A 403 -17.77 -19.89 -0.73
C TYR A 403 -18.96 -19.39 0.07
N GLY A 404 -19.45 -18.18 -0.21
CA GLY A 404 -20.55 -17.56 0.53
C GLY A 404 -21.88 -18.26 0.30
N ASP A 405 -22.14 -18.77 -0.91
CA ASP A 405 -23.33 -19.59 -1.21
C ASP A 405 -23.38 -20.87 -0.37
N GLU A 406 -22.24 -21.55 -0.24
CA GLU A 406 -22.11 -22.75 0.60
C GLU A 406 -22.36 -22.40 2.07
N ARG A 407 -21.76 -21.31 2.56
CA ARG A 407 -21.98 -20.79 3.92
C ARG A 407 -23.44 -20.42 4.15
N TYR A 408 -24.10 -19.83 3.17
CA TYR A 408 -25.51 -19.48 3.22
C TYR A 408 -26.40 -20.73 3.33
N ASN A 409 -26.09 -21.77 2.55
CA ASN A 409 -26.79 -23.06 2.62
C ASN A 409 -26.61 -23.73 3.99
N ILE A 410 -25.40 -23.72 4.56
CA ILE A 410 -25.14 -24.25 5.90
C ILE A 410 -25.97 -23.50 6.96
N VAL A 411 -26.02 -22.17 6.89
CA VAL A 411 -26.83 -21.35 7.82
C VAL A 411 -28.32 -21.63 7.66
N ARG A 412 -28.81 -21.69 6.41
CA ARG A 412 -30.20 -21.99 6.09
C ARG A 412 -30.62 -23.36 6.59
N HIS A 413 -29.84 -24.40 6.31
CA HIS A 413 -30.14 -25.77 6.75
C HIS A 413 -29.93 -25.99 8.25
N GLY A 414 -29.01 -25.24 8.86
CA GLY A 414 -28.77 -25.26 10.30
C GLY A 414 -29.78 -24.48 11.13
N GLY A 415 -30.76 -23.82 10.50
CA GLY A 415 -31.73 -22.96 11.21
C GLY A 415 -31.10 -21.77 11.92
N LEU A 416 -29.95 -21.29 11.43
CA LEU A 416 -29.24 -20.15 11.99
C LEU A 416 -29.74 -18.85 11.35
N CYS A 417 -29.75 -17.76 12.11
CA CYS A 417 -30.12 -16.45 11.58
C CYS A 417 -29.02 -15.91 10.65
N LYS A 418 -29.39 -15.50 9.43
CA LYS A 418 -28.45 -14.93 8.46
C LYS A 418 -27.75 -13.63 8.90
N HIS A 419 -28.27 -12.93 9.92
CA HIS A 419 -27.71 -11.67 10.40
C HIS A 419 -26.74 -11.85 11.58
N CYS A 420 -26.89 -12.89 12.40
CA CYS A 420 -26.07 -13.09 13.60
C CYS A 420 -25.35 -14.45 13.69
N LEU A 421 -25.64 -15.36 12.75
CA LEU A 421 -25.13 -16.74 12.72
C LEU A 421 -25.48 -17.58 13.95
N ASP A 422 -26.53 -17.19 14.68
CA ASP A 422 -26.98 -17.84 15.90
C ASP A 422 -28.50 -18.08 15.84
N GLN A 423 -29.03 -18.82 16.81
CA GLN A 423 -30.47 -19.03 16.96
C GLN A 423 -31.10 -17.79 17.59
N CYS A 424 -31.86 -17.04 16.79
CA CYS A 424 -32.68 -15.95 17.29
C CYS A 424 -34.05 -15.94 16.60
N PRO A 425 -35.08 -15.32 17.20
CA PRO A 425 -36.38 -15.18 16.54
C PRO A 425 -36.23 -14.44 15.20
N PRO A 426 -36.89 -14.89 14.11
CA PRO A 426 -36.68 -14.36 12.76
C PRO A 426 -36.84 -12.84 12.65
N ASP A 427 -37.81 -12.27 13.37
CA ASP A 427 -38.16 -10.86 13.26
C ASP A 427 -37.54 -9.96 14.35
N LYS A 428 -36.76 -10.53 15.28
CA LYS A 428 -36.20 -9.81 16.43
C LYS A 428 -34.67 -9.88 16.51
N CYS A 429 -34.00 -10.18 15.39
CA CYS A 429 -32.54 -10.18 15.38
C CYS A 429 -31.99 -8.76 15.59
N LYS A 430 -31.31 -8.54 16.72
CA LYS A 430 -30.66 -7.26 17.05
C LYS A 430 -29.62 -6.80 16.02
N PHE A 431 -29.13 -7.72 15.18
CA PHE A 431 -28.12 -7.45 14.17
C PHE A 431 -28.70 -7.14 12.78
N LYS A 432 -30.02 -7.27 12.58
CA LYS A 432 -30.68 -6.96 11.30
C LYS A 432 -30.40 -5.53 10.78
N PRO A 433 -30.30 -4.48 11.62
CA PRO A 433 -29.97 -3.13 11.14
C PRO A 433 -28.51 -2.96 10.71
N ARG A 434 -27.61 -3.90 11.04
CA ARG A 434 -26.20 -3.78 10.68
C ARG A 434 -26.00 -4.14 9.22
N ARG A 435 -25.33 -3.25 8.48
CA ARG A 435 -24.93 -3.49 7.10
C ARG A 435 -23.74 -4.43 7.03
N CYS A 436 -23.66 -5.21 5.96
CA CYS A 436 -22.50 -6.06 5.70
C CYS A 436 -21.28 -5.19 5.37
N TRP A 437 -20.17 -5.41 6.07
CA TRP A 437 -18.93 -4.65 5.88
C TRP A 437 -18.40 -4.71 4.44
N TYR A 438 -18.46 -5.88 3.80
CA TYR A 438 -18.01 -6.08 2.42
C TYR A 438 -18.88 -5.32 1.42
N CYS A 439 -20.21 -5.41 1.56
CA CYS A 439 -21.15 -4.69 0.70
C CYS A 439 -21.03 -3.18 0.86
N GLU A 440 -20.87 -2.69 2.09
CA GLU A 440 -20.73 -1.24 2.33
C GLU A 440 -19.47 -0.68 1.65
N ARG A 441 -18.41 -1.50 1.54
CA ARG A 441 -17.14 -1.09 0.93
C ARG A 441 -17.20 -0.97 -0.59
N ILE A 442 -18.13 -1.67 -1.24
CA ILE A 442 -18.28 -1.67 -2.71
C ILE A 442 -19.56 -0.96 -3.19
N ARG A 443 -20.27 -0.28 -2.28
CA ARG A 443 -21.45 0.49 -2.64
C ARG A 443 -21.04 1.77 -3.38
N GLY A 444 -21.74 2.10 -4.47
CA GLY A 444 -21.51 3.31 -5.25
C GLY A 444 -20.28 3.27 -6.17
N ILE A 445 -19.71 2.09 -6.40
CA ILE A 445 -18.61 1.89 -7.36
C ILE A 445 -19.05 0.94 -8.48
N ILE A 446 -18.26 0.86 -9.55
CA ILE A 446 -18.52 0.03 -10.75
C ILE A 446 -18.73 -1.48 -10.48
N ALA A 447 -18.39 -1.95 -9.27
CA ALA A 447 -18.59 -3.33 -8.83
C ALA A 447 -19.81 -3.55 -7.89
N GLU A 448 -20.67 -2.54 -7.72
CA GLU A 448 -21.85 -2.61 -6.84
C GLU A 448 -22.81 -3.74 -7.25
N ASP A 449 -22.88 -4.07 -8.54
CA ASP A 449 -23.73 -5.12 -9.08
C ASP A 449 -23.34 -6.54 -8.62
N ILE A 450 -22.17 -6.71 -7.99
CA ILE A 450 -21.73 -7.96 -7.34
C ILE A 450 -22.42 -8.16 -5.98
N MET A 451 -23.01 -7.11 -5.40
CA MET A 451 -23.71 -7.21 -4.12
C MET A 451 -24.94 -8.13 -4.22
N PRO A 452 -25.14 -9.04 -3.26
CA PRO A 452 -26.33 -9.88 -3.26
C PRO A 452 -27.57 -9.07 -2.87
N ASP A 453 -28.67 -9.28 -3.59
CA ASP A 453 -29.98 -8.71 -3.26
C ASP A 453 -30.73 -9.59 -2.26
N ASP A 454 -30.24 -9.60 -1.01
CA ASP A 454 -30.77 -10.45 0.06
C ASP A 454 -31.36 -9.67 1.24
N GLY A 455 -31.50 -8.35 1.12
CA GLY A 455 -31.97 -7.47 2.20
C GLY A 455 -31.04 -7.43 3.41
N GLY A 456 -29.78 -7.84 3.25
CA GLY A 456 -28.75 -7.83 4.28
C GLY A 456 -28.43 -9.21 4.85
N HIS A 457 -27.16 -9.38 5.21
CA HIS A 457 -26.59 -10.62 5.73
C HIS A 457 -25.39 -10.34 6.64
N HIS A 458 -24.99 -11.33 7.42
CA HIS A 458 -23.75 -11.31 8.19
C HIS A 458 -22.54 -11.39 7.24
N ARG A 459 -21.48 -10.61 7.49
CA ARG A 459 -20.27 -10.54 6.63
C ARG A 459 -19.68 -11.89 6.23
N ALA A 460 -19.78 -12.87 7.13
CA ALA A 460 -19.29 -14.23 6.88
C ALA A 460 -20.00 -14.96 5.74
N LEU A 461 -21.24 -14.57 5.41
CA LEU A 461 -22.04 -15.12 4.32
C LEU A 461 -21.85 -14.36 3.00
N CYS A 462 -21.16 -13.22 3.03
CA CYS A 462 -21.05 -12.37 1.86
C CYS A 462 -20.24 -13.06 0.74
N ASN A 463 -20.79 -13.06 -0.47
CA ASN A 463 -20.13 -13.53 -1.68
C ASN A 463 -19.18 -12.51 -2.31
N VAL A 464 -19.32 -11.22 -1.98
CA VAL A 464 -18.48 -10.13 -2.54
C VAL A 464 -17.01 -10.52 -2.50
N PRO A 465 -16.40 -10.96 -1.38
CA PRO A 465 -14.97 -11.28 -1.33
C PRO A 465 -14.52 -12.42 -2.25
N ASN A 466 -15.45 -13.24 -2.74
CA ASN A 466 -15.17 -14.37 -3.64
C ASN A 466 -15.20 -13.96 -5.12
N ALA A 467 -15.59 -12.71 -5.42
CA ALA A 467 -15.79 -12.24 -6.79
C ALA A 467 -14.49 -11.88 -7.55
N ARG A 468 -13.30 -12.22 -7.01
CA ARG A 468 -12.00 -11.92 -7.62
C ARG A 468 -11.91 -12.36 -9.08
N ASN A 469 -12.34 -13.58 -9.36
CA ASN A 469 -12.31 -14.14 -10.71
C ASN A 469 -13.38 -13.51 -11.63
N THR A 470 -14.47 -12.99 -11.07
CA THR A 470 -15.46 -12.24 -11.83
C THR A 470 -14.91 -10.87 -12.24
N LEU A 471 -14.25 -10.16 -11.33
CA LEU A 471 -13.59 -8.88 -11.64
C LEU A 471 -12.49 -9.04 -12.69
N ARG A 472 -11.60 -10.05 -12.51
CA ARG A 472 -10.54 -10.34 -13.48
C ARG A 472 -11.10 -10.62 -14.89
N ARG A 473 -12.21 -11.36 -14.98
CA ARG A 473 -12.88 -11.59 -16.27
C ARG A 473 -13.42 -10.32 -16.89
N ARG A 474 -14.07 -9.43 -16.10
CA ARG A 474 -14.56 -8.14 -16.61
C ARG A 474 -13.44 -7.25 -17.13
N ILE A 475 -12.32 -7.18 -16.42
CA ILE A 475 -11.12 -6.45 -16.86
C ILE A 475 -10.64 -6.99 -18.21
N GLU A 476 -10.56 -8.32 -18.35
CA GLU A 476 -10.14 -8.96 -19.60
C GLU A 476 -11.16 -8.72 -20.74
N ASP A 477 -12.46 -8.71 -20.44
CA ASP A 477 -13.51 -8.41 -21.41
C ASP A 477 -13.42 -6.96 -21.92
N ILE A 478 -13.14 -6.01 -21.04
CA ILE A 478 -12.92 -4.59 -21.41
C ILE A 478 -11.65 -4.45 -22.25
N ARG A 479 -10.55 -5.11 -21.86
CA ARG A 479 -9.29 -5.11 -22.64
C ARG A 479 -9.50 -5.68 -24.04
N ARG A 480 -10.27 -6.77 -24.17
CA ARG A 480 -10.62 -7.34 -25.48
C ARG A 480 -11.45 -6.39 -26.33
N GLN A 481 -12.38 -5.64 -25.73
CA GLN A 481 -13.17 -4.62 -26.44
C GLN A 481 -12.33 -3.41 -26.88
N LEU A 482 -11.27 -3.06 -26.16
CA LEU A 482 -10.37 -1.98 -26.56
C LEU A 482 -9.42 -2.37 -27.70
N ASN A 483 -9.05 -3.65 -27.77
CA ASN A 483 -8.08 -4.19 -28.72
C ASN A 483 -8.70 -4.75 -30.02
N GLY A 484 -9.99 -5.09 -30.00
CA GLY A 484 -10.78 -5.39 -31.20
C GLY A 484 -11.25 -4.10 -31.85
#